data_AF-A0A2R7JSX0-F1
#
_entry.id   AF-A0A2R7JSX0-F1
#
_cell.length_a   1.000
_cell.length_b   1.000
_cell.length_c   1.000
_cell.angle_alpha   90.00
_cell.angle_beta   90.00
_cell.angle_gamma   90.00
#
_symmetry.space_group_name_H-M   'P 1'
#
loop_
_entity.id
_entity.type
_entity.pdbx_description
1 polymer ?
#
loop_
_entity_poly.entity_id
_entity_poly.type
_entity_poly.pdbx_seq_one_letter_code
_entity_poly.pdbx_strand_id
1 'polypeptide(L)'
;MKINNLLEKIGVFAFVLLFAFQSCSSGSDSGEGTPVNPPPSNLSVQIELTGKTADKPEGDGSGKIHLTITASNATSYKVLLDGQLKELTTGDLTYVFTAS
;
A
#
# COMPACT_ATOMS: atom_id res chain seq x y z
N MET A 1 -58.59 11.68 3.47
CA MET A 1 -57.67 12.37 2.52
C MET A 1 -56.21 12.49 2.99
N LYS A 2 -55.83 12.07 4.22
CA LYS A 2 -54.43 12.17 4.71
C LYS A 2 -53.57 10.91 4.50
N ILE A 3 -54.19 9.74 4.35
CA ILE A 3 -53.50 8.45 4.30
C ILE A 3 -52.89 8.21 2.91
N ASN A 4 -53.58 8.61 1.85
CA ASN A 4 -53.13 8.45 0.46
C ASN A 4 -51.84 9.25 0.19
N ASN A 5 -51.73 10.46 0.75
CA ASN A 5 -50.53 11.30 0.64
C ASN A 5 -49.35 10.78 1.49
N LEU A 6 -49.61 9.88 2.45
CA LEU A 6 -48.58 9.22 3.26
C LEU A 6 -48.08 7.95 2.57
N LEU A 7 -48.97 7.17 1.96
CA LEU A 7 -48.64 6.02 1.11
C LEU A 7 -47.77 6.44 -0.09
N GLU A 8 -48.09 7.56 -0.75
CA GLU A 8 -47.28 8.14 -1.83
C GLU A 8 -45.85 8.48 -1.37
N LYS A 9 -45.71 9.13 -0.20
CA LYS A 9 -44.39 9.51 0.35
C LYS A 9 -43.56 8.29 0.78
N ILE A 10 -44.20 7.25 1.32
CA ILE A 10 -43.53 5.99 1.66
C ILE A 10 -43.07 5.28 0.38
N GLY A 11 -43.88 5.29 -0.69
CA GLY A 11 -43.51 4.74 -1.98
C GLY A 11 -42.29 5.42 -2.59
N VAL A 12 -42.24 6.76 -2.56
CA VAL A 12 -41.09 7.52 -3.06
C VAL A 12 -39.83 7.27 -2.23
N PHE A 13 -39.95 7.21 -0.90
CA PHE A 13 -38.82 6.92 -0.01
C PHE A 13 -38.27 5.49 -0.20
N ALA A 14 -39.15 4.50 -0.38
CA ALA A 14 -38.77 3.12 -0.68
C ALA A 14 -38.10 3.00 -2.06
N PHE A 15 -38.55 3.77 -3.06
CA PHE A 15 -37.94 3.80 -4.38
C PHE A 15 -36.52 4.38 -4.38
N VAL A 16 -36.26 5.42 -3.58
CA VAL A 16 -34.92 6.01 -3.42
C VAL A 16 -33.95 5.04 -2.71
N LEU A 17 -34.43 4.26 -1.74
CA LEU A 17 -33.61 3.24 -1.05
C LEU A 17 -33.21 2.06 -1.95
N LEU A 18 -34.02 1.71 -2.96
CA LEU A 18 -33.69 0.65 -3.91
C LEU A 18 -32.50 0.99 -4.82
N PHE A 19 -32.20 2.27 -5.04
CA PHE A 19 -31.00 2.70 -5.79
C PHE A 19 -29.72 2.78 -4.95
N ALA A 20 -29.83 2.76 -3.62
CA ALA A 20 -28.68 2.88 -2.71
C ALA A 20 -27.87 1.57 -2.58
N PHE A 21 -28.42 0.42 -2.99
CA PHE A 21 -27.76 -0.88 -2.91
C PHE A 21 -27.03 -1.30 -4.21
N GLN A 22 -27.00 -0.44 -5.24
CA GLN A 22 -26.25 -0.69 -6.49
C GLN A 22 -24.75 -0.32 -6.40
N SER A 23 -24.20 -0.13 -5.18
CA SER A 23 -22.75 -0.10 -4.96
C SER A 23 -22.27 -1.42 -4.38
N CYS A 24 -22.12 -2.43 -5.25
CA CYS A 24 -20.97 -3.34 -5.31
C CYS A 24 -21.34 -4.54 -6.21
N SER A 25 -21.22 -4.35 -7.53
CA SER A 25 -20.91 -5.48 -8.41
C SER A 25 -19.40 -5.45 -8.61
N SER A 26 -18.67 -6.31 -7.89
CA SER A 26 -17.32 -6.68 -8.32
C SER A 26 -17.48 -7.53 -9.57
N GLY A 27 -17.61 -6.86 -10.71
CA GLY A 27 -17.70 -7.48 -12.02
C GLY A 27 -16.47 -8.36 -12.25
N SER A 28 -16.70 -9.64 -12.47
CA SER A 28 -15.77 -10.53 -13.15
C SER A 28 -15.68 -10.06 -14.60
N ASP A 29 -14.61 -9.35 -14.95
CA ASP A 29 -14.45 -8.84 -16.31
C ASP A 29 -14.05 -9.98 -17.26
N SER A 30 -14.85 -10.11 -18.31
CA SER A 30 -14.65 -11.01 -19.44
C SER A 30 -14.45 -10.12 -20.66
N GLY A 31 -13.19 -9.93 -21.08
CA GLY A 31 -12.85 -9.44 -22.41
C GLY A 31 -12.51 -7.95 -22.56
N GLU A 32 -11.30 -7.72 -23.10
CA GLU A 32 -10.78 -6.48 -23.69
C GLU A 32 -10.39 -5.31 -22.74
N GLY A 33 -9.09 -5.27 -22.41
CA GLY A 33 -8.36 -3.99 -22.35
C GLY A 33 -7.98 -3.44 -20.98
N THR A 34 -8.25 -4.12 -19.87
CA THR A 34 -7.64 -3.71 -18.59
C THR A 34 -6.12 -3.88 -18.69
N PRO A 35 -5.29 -2.85 -18.43
CA PRO A 35 -3.86 -3.07 -18.25
C PRO A 35 -3.72 -4.04 -17.08
N VAL A 36 -3.38 -5.28 -17.39
CA VAL A 36 -3.02 -6.27 -16.39
C VAL A 36 -1.70 -5.75 -15.80
N ASN A 37 -1.77 -5.00 -14.71
CA ASN A 37 -0.58 -4.67 -13.95
C ASN A 37 -0.01 -6.01 -13.46
N PRO A 38 1.19 -6.41 -13.92
CA PRO A 38 1.75 -7.68 -13.50
C PRO A 38 1.95 -7.64 -11.98
N PRO A 39 1.77 -8.76 -11.27
CA PRO A 39 2.08 -8.80 -9.85
C PRO A 39 3.55 -8.44 -9.61
N PRO A 40 3.87 -7.81 -8.47
CA PRO A 40 5.25 -7.55 -8.11
C PRO A 40 6.09 -8.82 -8.10
N SER A 41 7.30 -8.76 -8.64
CA SER A 41 8.20 -9.92 -8.73
C SER A 41 9.67 -9.50 -8.63
N ASN A 42 10.57 -10.48 -8.54
CA ASN A 42 12.02 -10.25 -8.45
C ASN A 42 12.43 -9.31 -7.30
N LEU A 43 11.84 -9.50 -6.12
CA LEU A 43 12.20 -8.73 -4.94
C LEU A 43 13.67 -8.96 -4.59
N SER A 44 14.44 -7.88 -4.51
CA SER A 44 15.82 -7.87 -4.04
C SER A 44 15.98 -6.81 -2.96
N VAL A 45 16.79 -7.13 -1.94
CA VAL A 45 17.08 -6.25 -0.82
C VAL A 45 18.59 -6.21 -0.65
N GLN A 46 19.14 -5.00 -0.67
CA GLN A 46 20.56 -4.74 -0.46
C GLN A 46 20.72 -3.81 0.74
N ILE A 47 21.70 -4.11 1.59
CA ILE A 47 22.02 -3.33 2.77
C ILE A 47 23.49 -2.94 2.68
N GLU A 48 23.76 -1.63 2.70
CA GLU A 48 25.09 -1.08 2.76
C GLU A 48 25.34 -0.47 4.14
N LEU A 49 26.39 -0.95 4.82
CA LEU A 49 26.86 -0.36 6.08
C LEU A 49 27.55 0.96 5.77
N THR A 50 27.03 2.08 6.29
CA THR A 50 27.72 3.36 6.14
C THR A 50 28.96 3.40 7.03
N GLY A 51 30.04 4.04 6.56
CA GLY A 51 31.27 4.19 7.34
C GLY A 51 32.22 2.99 7.29
N LYS A 52 31.92 1.99 6.45
CA LYS A 52 32.83 0.86 6.19
C LYS A 52 34.05 1.33 5.41
N THR A 53 35.24 1.02 5.92
CA THR A 53 36.52 1.26 5.25
C THR A 53 37.41 0.03 5.35
N ALA A 54 38.58 0.03 4.70
CA ALA A 54 39.55 -1.07 4.83
C ALA A 54 40.01 -1.29 6.28
N ASP A 55 40.16 -0.21 7.06
CA ASP A 55 40.55 -0.26 8.46
C ASP A 55 39.37 -0.54 9.41
N LYS A 56 38.14 -0.30 8.95
CA LYS A 56 36.89 -0.50 9.70
C LYS A 56 35.89 -1.31 8.87
N PRO A 57 36.13 -2.62 8.67
CA PRO A 57 35.28 -3.47 7.83
C PRO A 57 33.85 -3.64 8.36
N GLU A 58 33.65 -3.39 9.66
CA GLU A 58 32.36 -3.47 10.36
C GLU A 58 31.65 -2.10 10.48
N GLY A 59 32.21 -1.04 9.89
CA GLY A 59 31.65 0.31 9.94
C GLY A 59 32.22 1.19 11.05
N ASP A 60 31.67 2.40 11.17
CA ASP A 60 32.17 3.44 12.07
C ASP A 60 31.46 3.49 13.44
N GLY A 61 30.53 2.57 13.70
CA GLY A 61 29.73 2.52 14.92
C GLY A 61 28.53 3.48 14.94
N SER A 62 28.24 4.17 13.83
CA SER A 62 27.10 5.10 13.75
C SER A 62 25.72 4.42 13.74
N GLY A 63 25.67 3.10 13.55
CA GLY A 63 24.42 2.36 13.37
C GLY A 63 23.71 2.70 12.05
N LYS A 64 24.35 3.42 11.13
CA LYS A 64 23.73 3.88 9.88
C LYS A 64 23.85 2.83 8.77
N ILE A 65 22.72 2.55 8.14
CA ILE A 65 22.62 1.70 6.95
C ILE A 65 21.93 2.43 5.81
N HIS A 66 22.25 2.04 4.58
CA HIS A 66 21.48 2.35 3.40
C HIS A 66 20.83 1.07 2.88
N LEU A 67 19.51 1.06 2.82
CA LEU A 67 18.68 -0.04 2.35
C LEU A 67 18.18 0.29 0.94
N THR A 68 18.46 -0.59 -0.01
CA THR A 68 17.94 -0.50 -1.39
C THR A 68 17.09 -1.74 -1.68
N ILE A 69 15.82 -1.51 -1.98
CA ILE A 69 14.81 -2.52 -2.29
C ILE A 69 14.42 -2.37 -3.75
N THR A 70 14.51 -3.43 -4.53
CA THR A 70 14.05 -3.42 -5.93
C THR A 70 13.05 -4.52 -6.14
N ALA A 71 12.04 -4.26 -6.98
CA ALA A 71 11.08 -5.26 -7.42
C ALA A 71 10.47 -4.79 -8.74
N SER A 72 10.24 -5.72 -9.67
CA SER A 72 9.50 -5.46 -10.90
C SER A 72 8.03 -5.20 -10.56
N ASN A 73 7.41 -4.18 -11.16
CA ASN A 73 5.99 -3.83 -10.99
C ASN A 73 5.54 -3.50 -9.56
N ALA A 74 6.47 -3.23 -8.64
CA ALA A 74 6.15 -2.73 -7.31
C ALA A 74 5.96 -1.20 -7.34
N THR A 75 4.93 -0.73 -6.64
CA THR A 75 4.61 0.71 -6.50
C THR A 75 4.84 1.24 -5.08
N SER A 76 5.01 0.34 -4.12
CA SER A 76 5.24 0.67 -2.71
C SER A 76 5.93 -0.49 -1.99
N TYR A 77 6.66 -0.16 -0.92
CA TYR A 77 7.32 -1.11 -0.04
C TYR A 77 6.92 -0.86 1.41
N LYS A 78 6.95 -1.91 2.21
CA LYS A 78 6.76 -1.83 3.66
C LYS A 78 7.86 -2.60 4.36
N VAL A 79 8.58 -1.94 5.26
CA VAL A 79 9.76 -2.50 5.93
C VAL A 79 9.56 -2.36 7.43
N LEU A 80 9.79 -3.45 8.17
CA LEU A 80 9.85 -3.42 9.63
C LEU A 80 11.32 -3.24 10.04
N LEU A 81 11.66 -2.10 10.60
CA LEU A 81 13.00 -1.78 11.10
C LEU A 81 12.87 -1.34 12.55
N ASP A 82 13.61 -2.00 13.45
CA ASP A 82 13.67 -1.60 14.86
C ASP A 82 12.28 -1.51 15.52
N GLY A 83 11.42 -2.50 15.24
CA GLY A 83 10.03 -2.55 15.70
C GLY A 83 9.09 -1.53 15.04
N GLN A 84 9.58 -0.67 14.15
CA GLN A 84 8.79 0.35 13.45
C GLN A 84 8.51 -0.05 12.00
N LEU A 85 7.24 0.03 11.60
CA LEU A 85 6.86 -0.10 10.20
C LEU A 85 7.15 1.21 9.46
N LYS A 86 7.90 1.12 8.37
CA LYS A 86 8.18 2.21 7.42
C LYS A 86 7.50 1.87 6.09
N GLU A 87 6.69 2.78 5.60
CA GLU A 87 6.06 2.69 4.28
C GLU A 87 6.84 3.58 3.32
N LEU A 88 7.20 3.05 2.15
CA LEU A 88 8.03 3.73 1.17
C LEU A 88 7.37 3.67 -0.20
N THR A 89 7.43 4.77 -0.93
CA THR A 89 7.07 4.82 -2.36
C THR A 89 8.26 4.53 -3.27
N THR A 90 9.47 4.52 -2.71
CA THR A 90 10.74 4.23 -3.38
C THR A 90 11.47 3.09 -2.69
N GLY A 91 12.36 2.43 -3.43
CA GLY A 91 13.20 1.34 -2.92
C GLY A 91 14.28 1.78 -1.93
N ASP A 92 14.59 3.07 -1.86
CA ASP A 92 15.72 3.58 -1.10
C ASP A 92 15.31 4.13 0.28
N LEU A 93 16.04 3.71 1.32
CA LEU A 93 15.87 4.15 2.70
C LEU A 93 17.21 4.20 3.43
N THR A 94 17.56 5.34 4.00
CA THR A 94 18.65 5.43 5.00
C THR A 94 18.05 5.33 6.40
N TYR A 95 18.59 4.43 7.22
CA TYR A 95 18.15 4.24 8.60
C TYR A 95 19.33 4.28 9.56
N VAL A 96 19.10 4.78 10.79
CA VAL A 96 20.10 4.81 11.87
C VAL A 96 19.54 4.02 13.05
N PHE A 97 20.20 2.92 13.40
CA PHE A 97 19.92 2.18 14.62
C PHE A 97 20.46 2.95 15.82
N THR A 98 19.58 3.29 16.76
CA THR A 98 19.96 3.85 18.05
C THR A 98 19.89 2.75 19.09
N ALA A 99 20.97 2.55 19.85
CA ALA A 99 20.93 1.66 21.00
C ALA A 99 19.82 2.13 21.96
N SER A 100 18.88 1.23 22.27
CA SER A 100 17.86 1.43 23.31
C SER A 100 18.47 1.29 24.71
#